data_AF-A0A916Y9A1-F1
#
_entry.id   AF-A0A916Y9A1-F1
#
_cell.length_a   1.000
_cell.length_b   1.000
_cell.length_c   1.000
_cell.angle_alpha   90.00
_cell.angle_beta   90.00
_cell.angle_gamma   90.00
#
_symmetry.space_group_name_H-M   'P 1'
#
loop_
_entity.id
_entity.type
_entity.pdbx_description
1 polymer ?
#
loop_
_entity_poly.entity_id
_entity_poly.type
_entity_poly.pdbx_seq_one_letter_code
_entity_poly.pdbx_strand_id
1 'polypeptide(L)'
;MNAIQDRAANRFLTQLDRELGILPAAQRHGIGEDVESHILDALERGRDIDAILAGLGTPREVARQYADQLGVDQGARPDDRATRWLAIATVAVGALSAALMPFIADGELGRGAVALGVEVLLFALPILLGALPLVVLRPWGYLAAVVAAIVTTGFVAVGLGWQGNLIMFMPLMFVTWAAVIVPPVARRGASGARITLRILGGCLVAFPGLFGVAGGIGGTVDLTVAVVIIGIVTLAAGALFACGVRAGYVIVALGGVVVLVTSLFDPGLLFLVFWSTGGLWIALGVGALAGARRR
;
A
#
# COMPACT_ATOMS: atom_id res chain seq x y z
N MET A 1 16.69 -38.32 25.15
CA MET A 1 15.80 -37.15 25.16
C MET A 1 14.40 -37.62 25.55
N ASN A 2 13.74 -36.96 26.50
CA ASN A 2 12.37 -37.34 26.88
C ASN A 2 11.33 -36.60 26.03
N ALA A 3 10.17 -37.21 25.77
CA ALA A 3 9.13 -36.73 24.85
C ALA A 3 8.58 -35.30 25.13
N ILE A 4 8.85 -34.73 26.31
CA ILE A 4 8.50 -33.35 26.66
C ILE A 4 9.57 -32.38 26.11
N GLN A 5 10.85 -32.73 26.23
CA GLN A 5 11.97 -31.94 25.70
C GLN A 5 11.90 -31.87 24.17
N ASP A 6 11.61 -32.99 23.51
CA ASP A 6 11.42 -33.08 22.06
C ASP A 6 10.31 -32.14 21.57
N ARG A 7 9.20 -32.05 22.32
CA ARG A 7 8.05 -31.18 21.99
C ARG A 7 8.36 -29.70 22.20
N ALA A 8 9.16 -29.36 23.20
CA ALA A 8 9.57 -27.98 23.45
C ALA A 8 10.54 -27.49 22.35
N ALA A 9 11.58 -28.29 22.06
CA ALA A 9 12.53 -28.01 20.99
C ALA A 9 11.85 -27.88 19.62
N ASN A 10 10.98 -28.84 19.26
CA ASN A 10 10.25 -28.77 17.99
C ASN A 10 9.36 -27.53 17.86
N ARG A 11 8.68 -27.12 18.96
CA ARG A 11 7.89 -25.89 18.95
C ARG A 11 8.76 -24.66 18.72
N PHE A 12 9.92 -24.60 19.38
CA PHE A 12 10.89 -23.52 19.20
C PHE A 12 11.39 -23.44 17.76
N LEU A 13 11.88 -24.56 17.20
CA LEU A 13 12.41 -24.64 15.83
C LEU A 13 11.34 -24.32 14.78
N THR A 14 10.11 -24.80 14.96
CA THR A 14 8.99 -24.46 14.08
C THR A 14 8.68 -22.96 14.09
N GLN A 15 8.77 -22.32 15.26
CA GLN A 15 8.55 -20.88 15.37
C GLN A 15 9.73 -20.07 14.81
N LEU A 16 10.96 -20.57 14.99
CA LEU A 16 12.17 -20.00 14.40
C LEU A 16 12.13 -20.03 12.87
N ASP A 17 11.77 -21.16 12.26
CA ASP A 17 11.65 -21.28 10.79
C ASP A 17 10.62 -20.28 10.22
N ARG A 18 9.51 -20.05 10.95
CA ARG A 18 8.52 -19.02 10.58
C ARG A 18 9.12 -17.60 10.61
N GLU A 19 9.88 -17.26 11.65
CA GLU A 19 10.50 -15.93 11.77
C GLU A 19 11.64 -15.72 10.76
N LEU A 20 12.39 -16.79 10.44
CA LEU A 20 13.43 -16.79 9.41
C LEU A 20 12.88 -16.75 7.98
N GLY A 21 11.56 -16.77 7.78
CA GLY A 21 10.89 -16.88 6.49
C GLY A 21 11.33 -15.87 5.41
N ILE A 22 12.00 -14.78 5.79
CA ILE A 22 12.60 -13.79 4.88
C ILE A 22 13.84 -14.32 4.14
N LEU A 23 14.56 -15.28 4.72
CA LEU A 23 15.78 -15.84 4.15
C LEU A 23 15.49 -16.93 3.10
N PRO A 24 16.41 -17.15 2.14
CA PRO A 24 16.38 -18.29 1.23
C PRO A 24 16.27 -19.62 1.97
N ALA A 25 15.55 -20.59 1.41
CA ALA A 25 15.28 -21.88 2.06
C ALA A 25 16.56 -22.61 2.52
N ALA A 26 17.63 -22.56 1.71
CA ALA A 26 18.92 -23.16 2.07
C ALA A 26 19.55 -22.51 3.33
N GLN A 27 19.46 -21.18 3.46
CA GLN A 27 19.98 -20.48 4.64
C GLN A 27 19.11 -20.73 5.87
N ARG A 28 17.79 -20.78 5.72
CA ARG A 28 16.88 -21.12 6.84
C ARG A 28 17.15 -22.52 7.36
N HIS A 29 17.37 -23.48 6.47
CA HIS A 29 17.65 -24.86 6.86
C HIS A 29 18.96 -24.95 7.63
N GLY A 30 20.04 -24.34 7.12
CA GLY A 30 21.33 -24.32 7.84
C GLY A 30 21.25 -23.67 9.23
N ILE A 31 20.52 -22.54 9.36
CA ILE A 31 20.31 -21.92 10.68
C ILE A 31 19.47 -22.81 11.61
N GLY A 32 18.47 -23.50 11.07
CA GLY A 32 17.67 -24.46 11.82
C GLY A 32 18.52 -25.61 12.36
N GLU A 33 19.36 -26.20 11.51
CA GLU A 33 20.29 -27.28 11.86
C GLU A 33 21.32 -26.82 12.92
N ASP A 34 21.89 -25.62 12.76
CA ASP A 34 22.86 -25.07 13.73
C ASP A 34 22.24 -24.88 15.13
N VAL A 35 21.00 -24.38 15.18
CA VAL A 35 20.29 -24.17 16.45
C VAL A 35 19.84 -25.51 17.05
N GLU A 36 19.37 -26.44 16.22
CA GLU A 36 19.02 -27.80 16.65
C GLU A 36 20.25 -28.52 17.24
N SER A 37 21.39 -28.46 16.57
CA SER A 37 22.65 -29.01 17.06
C SER A 37 23.04 -28.40 18.41
N HIS A 38 22.93 -27.07 18.58
CA HIS A 38 23.21 -26.42 19.86
C HIS A 38 22.29 -26.88 21.00
N ILE A 39 21.02 -27.14 20.70
CA ILE A 39 20.05 -27.65 21.69
C ILE A 39 20.43 -29.08 22.08
N LEU A 40 20.70 -29.94 21.10
CA LEU A 40 21.09 -31.35 21.32
C LEU A 40 22.38 -31.44 22.15
N ASP A 41 23.41 -30.68 21.79
CA ASP A 41 24.67 -30.57 22.53
C ASP A 41 24.47 -30.17 24.00
N ALA A 42 23.56 -29.22 24.24
CA ALA A 42 23.29 -28.75 25.59
C ALA A 42 22.51 -29.78 26.42
N LEU A 43 21.59 -30.51 25.80
CA LEU A 43 20.85 -31.60 26.42
C LEU A 43 21.76 -32.78 26.77
N GLU A 44 22.72 -33.14 25.90
CA GLU A 44 23.72 -34.18 26.17
C GLU A 44 24.60 -33.84 27.38
N ARG A 45 24.87 -32.55 27.59
CA ARG A 45 25.57 -32.05 28.79
C ARG A 45 24.69 -32.00 30.04
N GLY A 46 23.47 -32.54 29.98
CA GLY A 46 22.54 -32.63 31.11
C GLY A 46 21.86 -31.32 31.49
N ARG A 47 21.88 -30.29 30.62
CA ARG A 47 21.13 -29.04 30.87
C ARG A 47 19.64 -29.25 30.63
N ASP A 48 18.83 -28.55 31.42
CA ASP A 48 17.39 -28.55 31.25
C ASP A 48 16.95 -27.73 30.02
N ILE A 49 15.90 -28.21 29.34
CA ILE A 49 15.42 -27.61 28.09
C ILE A 49 14.92 -26.17 28.29
N ASP A 50 14.25 -25.87 29.41
CA ASP A 50 13.72 -24.53 29.65
C ASP A 50 14.87 -23.54 29.90
N ALA A 51 15.92 -23.98 30.58
CA ALA A 51 17.14 -23.20 30.75
C ALA A 51 17.89 -22.96 29.42
N ILE A 52 17.93 -23.95 28.54
CA ILE A 52 18.54 -23.84 27.20
C ILE A 52 17.78 -22.81 26.36
N LEU A 53 16.45 -22.93 26.29
CA LEU A 53 15.61 -22.02 25.50
C LEU A 53 15.63 -20.60 26.08
N ALA A 54 15.65 -20.44 27.41
CA ALA A 54 15.81 -19.13 28.04
C ALA A 54 17.16 -18.48 27.70
N GLY A 55 18.23 -19.27 27.59
CA GLY A 55 19.56 -18.78 27.20
C GLY A 55 19.68 -18.40 25.73
N LEU A 56 18.94 -19.07 24.84
CA LEU A 56 18.85 -18.72 23.42
C LEU A 56 18.02 -17.44 23.21
N GLY A 57 17.08 -17.15 24.12
CA GLY A 57 16.10 -16.08 23.97
C GLY A 57 14.88 -16.53 23.15
N THR A 58 14.07 -15.57 22.73
CA THR A 58 12.89 -15.86 21.91
C THR A 58 13.28 -16.24 20.47
N PRO A 59 12.50 -17.08 19.77
CA PRO A 59 12.77 -17.40 18.36
C PRO A 59 12.95 -16.16 17.47
N ARG A 60 12.26 -15.07 17.81
CA ARG A 60 12.34 -13.80 17.10
C ARG A 60 13.66 -13.06 17.33
N GLU A 61 14.21 -13.12 18.55
CA GLU A 61 15.52 -12.53 18.86
C GLU A 61 16.63 -13.30 18.14
N VAL A 62 16.57 -14.63 18.15
CA VAL A 62 17.51 -15.49 17.42
C VAL A 62 17.45 -15.21 15.92
N ALA A 63 16.24 -15.18 15.34
CA ALA A 63 16.08 -14.85 13.92
C ALA A 63 16.66 -13.47 13.56
N ARG A 64 16.48 -12.48 14.44
CA ARG A 64 17.02 -11.13 14.26
C ARG A 64 18.54 -11.12 14.29
N GLN A 65 19.14 -11.82 15.24
CA GLN A 65 20.60 -11.94 15.35
C GLN A 65 21.22 -12.53 14.08
N TYR A 66 20.66 -13.62 13.55
CA TYR A 66 21.16 -14.23 12.31
C TYR A 66 21.00 -13.30 11.10
N ALA A 67 19.89 -12.58 11.02
CA ALA A 67 19.70 -11.64 9.93
C ALA A 67 20.62 -10.43 10.01
N ASP A 68 20.88 -9.90 11.21
CA ASP A 68 21.87 -8.83 11.42
C ASP A 68 23.28 -9.30 11.01
N GLN A 69 23.66 -10.55 11.34
CA GLN A 69 24.93 -11.14 10.90
C GLN A 69 25.03 -11.31 9.38
N LEU A 70 23.92 -11.66 8.73
CA LEU A 70 23.85 -11.80 7.27
C LEU A 70 23.70 -10.45 6.56
N GLY A 71 23.65 -9.33 7.29
CA GLY A 71 23.38 -8.00 6.72
C GLY A 71 21.97 -7.89 6.11
N VAL A 72 21.06 -8.79 6.48
CA VAL A 72 19.67 -8.80 6.05
C VAL A 72 18.88 -7.92 6.99
N ASP A 73 18.64 -6.69 6.54
CA ASP A 73 17.89 -5.67 7.28
C ASP A 73 16.45 -6.14 7.55
N GLN A 74 16.20 -6.74 8.72
CA GLN A 74 14.84 -7.16 9.13
C GLN A 74 13.92 -5.97 9.42
N GLY A 75 14.48 -4.75 9.50
CA GLY A 75 13.78 -3.53 9.91
C GLY A 75 12.75 -3.01 8.90
N ALA A 76 12.83 -3.42 7.64
CA ALA A 76 11.89 -3.00 6.60
C ALA A 76 11.29 -4.21 5.90
N ARG A 77 10.46 -4.97 6.63
CA ARG A 77 9.59 -5.96 5.98
C ARG A 77 8.80 -5.23 4.86
N PRO A 78 8.58 -5.84 3.67
CA PRO A 78 7.95 -5.16 2.53
C PRO A 78 6.58 -4.53 2.85
N ASP A 79 5.89 -5.04 3.87
CA ASP A 79 4.64 -4.51 4.43
C ASP A 79 4.83 -3.20 5.20
N ASP A 80 5.92 -3.01 5.95
CA ASP A 80 6.21 -1.75 6.64
C ASP A 80 6.53 -0.65 5.63
N ARG A 81 7.23 -1.00 4.55
CA ARG A 81 7.47 -0.08 3.43
C ARG A 81 6.18 0.27 2.68
N ALA A 82 5.35 -0.73 2.38
CA ALA A 82 4.04 -0.52 1.76
C ALA A 82 3.14 0.38 2.60
N THR A 83 3.02 0.07 3.88
CA THR A 83 2.25 0.89 4.84
C THR A 83 2.77 2.32 4.87
N ARG A 84 4.09 2.52 4.97
CA ARG A 84 4.69 3.86 5.05
C ARG A 84 4.48 4.69 3.79
N TRP A 85 4.77 4.13 2.61
CA TRP A 85 4.61 4.88 1.35
C TRP A 85 3.15 5.18 1.03
N LEU A 86 2.25 4.23 1.30
CA LEU A 86 0.82 4.46 1.12
C LEU A 86 0.31 5.50 2.11
N ALA A 87 0.73 5.49 3.36
CA ALA A 87 0.35 6.52 4.32
C ALA A 87 0.91 7.91 3.95
N ILE A 88 2.15 8.00 3.44
CA ILE A 88 2.69 9.26 2.89
C ILE A 88 1.83 9.75 1.71
N ALA A 89 1.47 8.85 0.79
CA ALA A 89 0.61 9.18 -0.33
C ALA A 89 -0.78 9.64 0.14
N THR A 90 -1.35 8.98 1.16
CA THR A 90 -2.62 9.36 1.78
C THR A 90 -2.56 10.77 2.36
N VAL A 91 -1.49 11.09 3.10
CA VAL A 91 -1.30 12.44 3.66
C VAL A 91 -1.13 13.47 2.56
N ALA A 92 -0.31 13.19 1.54
CA ALA A 92 -0.07 14.12 0.43
C ALA A 92 -1.33 14.39 -0.39
N VAL A 93 -2.06 13.34 -0.80
CA VAL A 93 -3.32 13.46 -1.54
C VAL A 93 -4.38 14.12 -0.69
N GLY A 94 -4.48 13.76 0.59
CA GLY A 94 -5.44 14.36 1.52
C GLY A 94 -5.19 15.85 1.73
N ALA A 95 -3.93 16.24 1.99
CA ALA A 95 -3.55 17.64 2.14
C ALA A 95 -3.85 18.45 0.87
N LEU A 96 -3.59 17.87 -0.30
CA LEU A 96 -3.91 18.50 -1.58
C LEU A 96 -5.42 18.65 -1.79
N SER A 97 -6.22 17.60 -1.52
CA SER A 97 -7.69 17.69 -1.53
C SER A 97 -8.21 18.79 -0.61
N ALA A 98 -7.71 18.88 0.62
CA ALA A 98 -8.13 19.92 1.57
C ALA A 98 -7.70 21.33 1.15
N ALA A 99 -6.50 21.49 0.60
CA ALA A 99 -6.00 22.78 0.14
C ALA A 99 -6.81 23.36 -1.03
N LEU A 100 -7.45 22.50 -1.83
CA LEU A 100 -8.25 22.90 -2.99
C LEU A 100 -9.70 23.23 -2.64
N MET A 101 -10.17 22.73 -1.50
CA MET A 101 -11.55 22.89 -1.07
C MET A 101 -12.02 24.36 -1.02
N PRO A 102 -11.22 25.33 -0.52
CA PRO A 102 -11.62 26.75 -0.49
C PRO A 102 -11.83 27.37 -1.88
N PHE A 103 -11.18 26.82 -2.92
CA PHE A 103 -11.29 27.33 -4.30
C PHE A 103 -12.53 26.78 -5.02
N ILE A 104 -13.11 25.68 -4.53
CA ILE A 104 -14.28 25.02 -5.12
C ILE A 104 -15.55 25.40 -4.37
N ALA A 105 -15.44 25.67 -3.07
CA ALA A 105 -16.51 26.22 -2.26
C ALA A 105 -16.69 27.73 -2.53
N ASP A 106 -17.11 28.08 -3.75
CA ASP A 106 -17.51 29.44 -4.09
C ASP A 106 -18.61 29.94 -3.12
N GLY A 107 -18.29 30.97 -2.33
CA GLY A 107 -19.29 31.94 -1.83
C GLY A 107 -19.96 31.73 -0.47
N GLU A 108 -19.64 30.70 0.31
CA GLU A 108 -20.29 30.45 1.63
C GLU A 108 -19.38 30.79 2.84
N LEU A 109 -18.29 31.52 2.62
CA LEU A 109 -17.40 32.07 3.67
C LEU A 109 -18.11 33.06 4.63
N GLY A 110 -19.41 33.31 4.43
CA GLY A 110 -20.29 34.10 5.31
C GLY A 110 -21.01 33.31 6.41
N ARG A 111 -20.94 31.96 6.43
CA ARG A 111 -21.48 31.19 7.55
C ARG A 111 -20.45 31.21 8.68
N GLY A 112 -20.75 31.91 9.78
CA GLY A 112 -19.82 32.30 10.84
C GLY A 112 -18.90 31.20 11.41
N ALA A 113 -17.92 31.60 12.22
CA ALA A 113 -16.75 30.81 12.66
C ALA A 113 -17.01 29.34 13.09
N VAL A 114 -18.20 29.03 13.60
CA VAL A 114 -18.61 27.65 13.97
C VAL A 114 -18.81 26.76 12.74
N ALA A 115 -19.39 27.27 11.64
CA ALA A 115 -19.57 26.52 10.41
C ALA A 115 -18.23 26.21 9.73
N LEU A 116 -17.32 27.20 9.70
CA LEU A 116 -15.94 27.01 9.25
C LEU A 116 -15.20 25.96 10.09
N GLY A 117 -15.36 25.98 11.41
CA GLY A 117 -14.75 24.98 12.30
C GLY A 117 -15.24 23.56 12.03
N VAL A 118 -16.54 23.36 11.82
CA VAL A 118 -17.14 22.05 11.51
C VAL A 118 -16.70 21.56 10.13
N GLU A 119 -16.69 22.44 9.12
CA GLU A 119 -16.24 22.09 7.77
C GLU A 119 -14.76 21.70 7.76
N VAL A 120 -13.88 22.50 8.37
CA VAL A 120 -12.45 22.18 8.50
C VAL A 120 -12.26 20.86 9.23
N LEU A 121 -13.01 20.59 10.31
CA LEU A 121 -12.92 19.33 11.04
C LEU A 121 -13.38 18.14 10.20
N LEU A 122 -14.50 18.28 9.47
CA LEU A 122 -15.01 17.25 8.56
C LEU A 122 -14.01 16.96 7.44
N PHE A 123 -13.33 17.96 6.91
CA PHE A 123 -12.32 17.78 5.86
C PHE A 123 -10.97 17.26 6.37
N ALA A 124 -10.57 17.65 7.58
CA ALA A 124 -9.36 17.14 8.22
C ALA A 124 -9.50 15.68 8.64
N LEU A 125 -10.72 15.24 8.99
CA LEU A 125 -10.97 13.90 9.52
C LEU A 125 -10.47 12.77 8.59
N PRO A 126 -10.82 12.72 7.29
CA PRO A 126 -10.28 11.72 6.36
C PRO A 126 -8.75 11.69 6.29
N ILE A 127 -8.11 12.86 6.37
CA ILE A 127 -6.66 13.03 6.27
C ILE A 127 -5.98 12.52 7.54
N LEU A 128 -6.51 12.91 8.70
CA LEU A 128 -6.02 12.47 10.00
C LEU A 128 -6.17 10.96 10.18
N LEU A 129 -7.31 10.40 9.76
CA LEU A 129 -7.54 8.95 9.75
C LEU A 129 -6.57 8.23 8.80
N GLY A 130 -6.29 8.84 7.64
CA GLY A 130 -5.31 8.33 6.70
C GLY A 130 -3.87 8.35 7.20
N ALA A 131 -3.53 9.33 8.05
CA ALA A 131 -2.24 9.44 8.72
C ALA A 131 -2.11 8.51 9.95
N LEU A 132 -3.23 8.05 10.50
CA LEU A 132 -3.30 7.26 11.73
C LEU A 132 -2.38 6.01 11.74
N PRO A 133 -2.23 5.25 10.63
CA PRO A 133 -1.30 4.11 10.60
C PRO A 133 0.18 4.46 10.79
N LEU A 134 0.57 5.74 10.65
CA LEU A 134 1.94 6.21 10.92
C LEU A 134 2.20 6.42 12.42
N VAL A 135 1.14 6.65 13.20
CA VAL A 135 1.23 7.03 14.62
C VAL A 135 0.81 5.88 15.53
N VAL A 136 -0.14 5.05 15.09
CA VAL A 136 -0.69 3.96 15.90
C VAL A 136 0.24 2.76 15.97
N LEU A 137 0.34 2.18 17.18
CA LEU A 137 1.13 0.98 17.46
C LEU A 137 0.74 -0.19 16.54
N ARG A 138 1.76 -0.94 16.13
CA ARG A 138 1.75 -2.00 15.11
C ARG A 138 0.56 -2.99 15.13
N PRO A 139 0.01 -3.47 16.28
CA PRO A 139 -1.12 -4.40 16.24
C PRO A 139 -2.43 -3.78 15.73
N TRP A 140 -2.60 -2.46 15.86
CA TRP A 140 -3.83 -1.75 15.48
C TRP A 140 -3.75 -1.06 14.12
N GLY A 141 -2.56 -0.99 13.51
CA GLY A 141 -2.33 -0.26 12.27
C GLY A 141 -3.19 -0.74 11.08
N TYR A 142 -3.45 -2.04 10.97
CA TYR A 142 -4.33 -2.56 9.91
C TYR A 142 -5.80 -2.19 10.14
N LEU A 143 -6.29 -2.30 11.38
CA LEU A 143 -7.65 -1.90 11.71
C LEU A 143 -7.86 -0.40 11.50
N ALA A 144 -6.87 0.42 11.85
CA ALA A 144 -6.84 1.85 11.56
C ALA A 144 -6.95 2.13 10.04
N ALA A 145 -6.20 1.42 9.21
CA ALA A 145 -6.28 1.56 7.75
C ALA A 145 -7.66 1.17 7.18
N VAL A 146 -8.28 0.10 7.71
CA VAL A 146 -9.63 -0.33 7.31
C VAL A 146 -10.67 0.70 7.70
N VAL A 147 -10.63 1.20 8.94
CA VAL A 147 -11.53 2.26 9.42
C VAL A 147 -11.36 3.52 8.56
N ALA A 148 -10.12 3.93 8.28
CA ALA A 148 -9.85 5.07 7.42
C ALA A 148 -10.47 4.88 6.03
N ALA A 149 -10.29 3.72 5.39
CA ALA A 149 -10.86 3.42 4.09
C ALA A 149 -12.39 3.49 4.08
N ILE A 150 -13.04 2.88 5.09
CA ILE A 150 -14.51 2.92 5.25
C ILE A 150 -15.00 4.36 5.43
N VAL A 151 -14.37 5.14 6.30
CA VAL A 151 -14.76 6.54 6.54
C VAL A 151 -14.58 7.36 5.27
N THR A 152 -13.43 7.29 4.58
CA THR A 152 -13.25 7.99 3.29
C THR A 152 -14.29 7.59 2.25
N THR A 153 -14.67 6.32 2.20
CA THR A 153 -15.72 5.84 1.28
C THR A 153 -17.08 6.43 1.65
N GLY A 154 -17.42 6.48 2.94
CA GLY A 154 -18.63 7.14 3.43
C GLY A 154 -18.70 8.61 3.05
N PHE A 155 -17.59 9.34 3.15
CA PHE A 155 -17.49 10.74 2.71
C PHE A 155 -17.78 10.89 1.21
N VAL A 156 -17.15 10.07 0.37
CA VAL A 156 -17.39 10.09 -1.08
C VAL A 156 -18.84 9.71 -1.42
N ALA A 157 -19.41 8.73 -0.72
CA ALA A 157 -20.80 8.31 -0.93
C ALA A 157 -21.82 9.39 -0.55
N VAL A 158 -21.62 10.08 0.58
CA VAL A 158 -22.42 11.27 0.94
C VAL A 158 -22.24 12.37 -0.12
N GLY A 159 -21.03 12.50 -0.67
CA GLY A 159 -20.76 13.45 -1.74
C GLY A 159 -21.55 13.22 -3.02
N LEU A 160 -21.66 11.96 -3.43
CA LEU A 160 -22.45 11.55 -4.58
C LEU A 160 -23.95 11.82 -4.41
N GLY A 161 -24.48 11.70 -3.19
CA GLY A 161 -25.92 11.79 -2.92
C GLY A 161 -26.43 13.17 -2.51
N TRP A 162 -25.61 13.99 -1.83
CA TRP A 162 -26.08 15.19 -1.15
C TRP A 162 -25.23 16.43 -1.40
N GLN A 163 -23.91 16.31 -1.34
CA GLN A 163 -22.97 17.43 -1.44
C GLN A 163 -21.88 17.13 -2.45
N GLY A 164 -22.05 17.61 -3.68
CA GLY A 164 -21.11 17.35 -4.78
C GLY A 164 -19.65 17.57 -4.42
N ASN A 165 -19.32 18.44 -3.47
CA ASN A 165 -17.93 18.73 -3.10
C ASN A 165 -17.23 17.60 -2.32
N LEU A 166 -17.91 16.64 -1.68
CA LEU A 166 -17.22 15.55 -0.97
C LEU A 166 -16.67 14.47 -1.91
N ILE A 167 -17.11 14.47 -3.18
CA ILE A 167 -16.55 13.57 -4.20
C ILE A 167 -15.08 13.87 -4.50
N MET A 168 -14.60 15.05 -4.08
CA MET A 168 -13.19 15.46 -4.11
C MET A 168 -12.27 14.56 -3.28
N PHE A 169 -12.81 13.79 -2.34
CA PHE A 169 -12.05 12.80 -1.57
C PHE A 169 -11.88 11.45 -2.28
N MET A 170 -12.36 11.32 -3.52
CA MET A 170 -12.24 10.08 -4.30
C MET A 170 -10.78 9.63 -4.52
N PRO A 171 -9.81 10.50 -4.83
CA PRO A 171 -8.39 10.13 -4.80
C PRO A 171 -7.92 9.57 -3.47
N LEU A 172 -8.32 10.20 -2.37
CA LEU A 172 -7.95 9.77 -1.02
C LEU A 172 -8.52 8.38 -0.72
N MET A 173 -9.78 8.14 -1.09
CA MET A 173 -10.44 6.83 -0.99
C MET A 173 -9.66 5.73 -1.73
N PHE A 174 -9.15 6.00 -2.95
CA PHE A 174 -8.35 5.00 -3.66
C PHE A 174 -7.05 4.66 -2.93
N VAL A 175 -6.36 5.68 -2.39
CA VAL A 175 -5.09 5.46 -1.67
C VAL A 175 -5.32 4.72 -0.34
N THR A 176 -6.38 5.03 0.41
CA THR A 176 -6.70 4.33 1.66
C THR A 176 -7.09 2.88 1.41
N TRP A 177 -7.85 2.58 0.36
CA TRP A 177 -8.12 1.18 -0.03
C TRP A 177 -6.85 0.44 -0.49
N ALA A 178 -5.95 1.11 -1.21
CA ALA A 178 -4.66 0.51 -1.54
C ALA A 178 -3.86 0.19 -0.25
N ALA A 179 -3.90 1.04 0.77
CA ALA A 179 -3.27 0.78 2.08
C ALA A 179 -3.85 -0.45 2.80
N VAL A 180 -5.12 -0.79 2.57
CA VAL A 180 -5.75 -2.00 3.12
C VAL A 180 -5.37 -3.25 2.32
N ILE A 181 -5.38 -3.18 0.99
CA ILE A 181 -5.26 -4.35 0.11
C ILE A 181 -3.80 -4.77 -0.11
N VAL A 182 -2.90 -3.79 -0.33
CA VAL A 182 -1.54 -4.06 -0.78
C VAL A 182 -0.68 -4.76 0.27
N PRO A 183 -0.63 -4.33 1.55
CA PRO A 183 0.26 -4.95 2.53
C PRO A 183 -0.05 -6.44 2.78
N PRO A 184 -1.32 -6.89 2.97
CA PRO A 184 -1.64 -8.31 3.12
C PRO A 184 -1.22 -9.15 1.91
N VAL A 185 -1.40 -8.64 0.68
CA VAL A 185 -0.98 -9.34 -0.55
C VAL A 185 0.54 -9.39 -0.66
N ALA A 186 1.24 -8.34 -0.23
CA ALA A 186 2.70 -8.34 -0.15
C ALA A 186 3.22 -9.37 0.87
N ARG A 187 2.56 -9.50 2.04
CA ARG A 187 2.91 -10.45 3.12
C ARG A 187 2.74 -11.90 2.71
N ARG A 188 1.59 -12.26 2.13
CA ARG A 188 1.26 -13.66 1.84
C ARG A 188 2.16 -14.31 0.79
N GLY A 189 2.89 -13.53 -0.01
CA GLY A 189 3.81 -14.04 -1.03
C GLY A 189 3.14 -14.86 -2.15
N ALA A 190 1.81 -15.06 -2.10
CA ALA A 190 1.04 -15.81 -3.07
C ALA A 190 1.17 -15.17 -4.45
N SER A 191 1.87 -15.86 -5.35
CA SER A 191 2.15 -15.39 -6.71
C SER A 191 0.87 -15.03 -7.46
N GLY A 192 -0.19 -15.83 -7.31
CA GLY A 192 -1.49 -15.61 -7.97
C GLY A 192 -2.11 -14.24 -7.66
N ALA A 193 -2.34 -13.92 -6.39
CA ALA A 193 -2.96 -12.64 -5.99
C ALA A 193 -2.16 -11.41 -6.45
N ARG A 194 -0.82 -11.51 -6.43
CA ARG A 194 0.06 -10.44 -6.92
C ARG A 194 -0.03 -10.28 -8.43
N ILE A 195 -0.10 -11.39 -9.18
CA ILE A 195 -0.29 -11.36 -10.64
C ILE A 195 -1.65 -10.75 -10.98
N THR A 196 -2.72 -11.17 -10.30
CA THR A 196 -4.07 -10.62 -10.50
C THR A 196 -4.09 -9.11 -10.29
N LEU A 197 -3.49 -8.60 -9.20
CA LEU A 197 -3.41 -7.15 -8.96
C LEU A 197 -2.62 -6.40 -10.04
N ARG A 198 -1.57 -7.01 -10.60
CA ARG A 198 -0.79 -6.40 -11.69
C ARG A 198 -1.59 -6.31 -12.97
N ILE A 199 -2.29 -7.38 -13.34
CA ILE A 199 -3.12 -7.41 -14.54
C ILE A 199 -4.27 -6.41 -14.39
N LEU A 200 -5.00 -6.44 -13.27
CA LEU A 200 -6.09 -5.49 -13.01
C LEU A 200 -5.60 -4.04 -13.01
N GLY A 201 -4.50 -3.75 -12.31
CA GLY A 201 -3.92 -2.41 -12.30
C GLY A 201 -3.44 -1.95 -13.68
N GLY A 202 -2.84 -2.85 -14.46
CA GLY A 202 -2.43 -2.57 -15.84
C GLY A 202 -3.62 -2.27 -16.75
N CYS A 203 -4.70 -3.04 -16.65
CA CYS A 203 -5.95 -2.79 -17.37
C CYS A 203 -6.57 -1.45 -17.00
N LEU A 204 -6.60 -1.09 -15.71
CA LEU A 204 -7.14 0.19 -15.23
C LEU A 204 -6.30 1.39 -15.72
N VAL A 205 -4.97 1.25 -15.78
CA VAL A 205 -4.07 2.29 -16.32
C VAL A 205 -4.26 2.44 -17.83
N ALA A 206 -4.44 1.33 -18.55
CA ALA A 206 -4.66 1.32 -19.99
C ALA A 206 -6.04 1.84 -20.41
N PHE A 207 -7.01 1.83 -19.49
CA PHE A 207 -8.41 2.12 -19.77
C PHE A 207 -8.66 3.47 -20.48
N PRO A 208 -8.10 4.61 -20.04
CA PRO A 208 -8.32 5.89 -20.73
C PRO A 208 -7.81 5.87 -22.18
N GLY A 209 -6.68 5.20 -22.43
CA GLY A 209 -6.14 5.07 -23.78
C GLY A 209 -6.99 4.19 -24.68
N LEU A 210 -7.51 3.07 -24.14
CA LEU A 210 -8.44 2.21 -24.86
C LEU A 210 -9.73 2.96 -25.25
N PHE A 211 -10.28 3.75 -24.33
CA PHE A 211 -11.48 4.55 -24.60
C PHE A 211 -11.22 5.67 -25.61
N GLY A 212 -10.07 6.34 -25.53
CA GLY A 212 -9.68 7.36 -26.52
C GLY A 212 -9.57 6.79 -27.93
N VAL A 213 -8.91 5.63 -28.08
CA VAL A 213 -8.76 4.94 -29.37
C VAL A 213 -10.12 4.42 -29.87
N ALA A 214 -10.92 3.79 -29.01
CA ALA A 214 -12.23 3.27 -29.38
C ALA A 214 -13.20 4.39 -29.79
N GLY A 215 -13.21 5.50 -29.05
CA GLY A 215 -14.00 6.68 -29.40
C GLY A 215 -13.55 7.32 -30.71
N GLY A 216 -12.24 7.34 -30.96
CA GLY A 216 -11.67 7.77 -32.24
C GLY A 216 -12.12 6.92 -33.43
N ILE A 217 -12.08 5.59 -33.29
CA ILE A 217 -12.55 4.66 -34.33
C ILE A 217 -14.06 4.77 -34.53
N GLY A 218 -14.82 4.99 -33.46
CA GLY A 218 -16.27 5.16 -33.50
C GLY A 218 -16.74 6.53 -34.01
N GLY A 219 -15.82 7.48 -34.24
CA GLY A 219 -16.15 8.84 -34.67
C GLY A 219 -16.76 9.72 -33.57
N THR A 220 -16.69 9.29 -32.30
CA THR A 220 -17.22 10.07 -31.16
C THR A 220 -16.22 11.05 -30.58
N VAL A 221 -14.91 10.80 -30.79
CA VAL A 221 -13.82 11.68 -30.38
C VAL A 221 -12.94 11.95 -31.59
N ASP A 222 -12.59 13.22 -31.83
CA ASP A 222 -11.66 13.56 -32.90
C ASP A 222 -10.28 12.94 -32.63
N LEU A 223 -9.76 12.21 -33.61
CA LEU A 223 -8.42 11.60 -33.58
C LEU A 223 -7.34 12.67 -33.76
N THR A 224 -7.17 13.49 -32.74
CA THR A 224 -6.05 14.43 -32.66
C THR A 224 -4.75 13.69 -32.34
N VAL A 225 -3.62 14.28 -32.72
CA VAL A 225 -2.29 13.75 -32.38
C VAL A 225 -2.14 13.56 -30.87
N ALA A 226 -2.70 14.47 -30.06
CA ALA A 226 -2.67 14.38 -28.61
C ALA A 226 -3.39 13.13 -28.08
N VAL A 227 -4.61 12.83 -28.56
CA VAL A 227 -5.38 11.64 -28.16
C VAL A 227 -4.63 10.36 -28.49
N VAL A 228 -4.01 10.29 -29.68
CA VAL A 228 -3.20 9.13 -30.10
C VAL A 228 -1.98 8.95 -29.20
N ILE A 229 -1.24 10.03 -28.91
CA ILE A 229 -0.07 9.97 -28.02
C ILE A 229 -0.46 9.53 -26.61
N ILE A 230 -1.51 10.13 -26.02
CA ILE A 230 -2.01 9.76 -24.69
C ILE A 230 -2.44 8.29 -24.69
N GLY A 231 -3.13 7.84 -25.75
CA GLY A 231 -3.51 6.44 -25.93
C GLY A 231 -2.33 5.49 -25.89
N ILE A 232 -1.31 5.75 -26.71
CA ILE A 232 -0.09 4.92 -26.76
C ILE A 232 0.64 4.92 -25.41
N VAL A 233 0.81 6.10 -24.80
CA VAL A 233 1.53 6.24 -23.51
C VAL A 233 0.82 5.47 -22.39
N THR A 234 -0.51 5.58 -22.29
CA THR A 234 -1.29 4.89 -21.25
C THR A 234 -1.36 3.38 -21.46
N LEU A 235 -1.47 2.93 -22.71
CA LEU A 235 -1.36 1.52 -23.07
C LEU A 235 0.02 0.94 -22.72
N ALA A 236 1.09 1.65 -23.08
CA ALA A 236 2.46 1.23 -22.78
C ALA A 236 2.72 1.19 -21.27
N ALA A 237 2.28 2.20 -20.52
CA ALA A 237 2.37 2.23 -19.07
C ALA A 237 1.59 1.07 -18.42
N GLY A 238 0.37 0.80 -18.90
CA GLY A 238 -0.46 -0.32 -18.45
C GLY A 238 0.19 -1.68 -18.72
N ALA A 239 0.78 -1.87 -19.90
CA ALA A 239 1.51 -3.08 -20.25
C ALA A 239 2.75 -3.29 -19.36
N LEU A 240 3.57 -2.25 -19.16
CA LEU A 240 4.73 -2.29 -18.26
C LEU A 240 4.32 -2.63 -16.83
N PHE A 241 3.20 -2.06 -16.35
CA PHE A 241 2.63 -2.34 -15.04
C PHE A 241 2.20 -3.81 -14.91
N ALA A 242 1.48 -4.34 -15.91
CA ALA A 242 1.02 -5.73 -15.94
C ALA A 242 2.18 -6.73 -15.98
N CYS A 243 3.22 -6.45 -16.78
CA CYS A 243 4.46 -7.23 -16.83
C CYS A 243 5.28 -7.17 -15.53
N GLY A 244 4.92 -6.28 -14.61
CA GLY A 244 5.59 -6.10 -13.33
C GLY A 244 6.96 -5.43 -13.44
N VAL A 245 7.15 -4.61 -14.48
CA VAL A 245 8.36 -3.82 -14.66
C VAL A 245 8.33 -2.64 -13.68
N ARG A 246 9.39 -2.49 -12.88
CA ARG A 246 9.44 -1.47 -11.81
C ARG A 246 9.32 -0.04 -12.34
N ALA A 247 9.88 0.23 -13.52
CA ALA A 247 9.72 1.51 -14.21
C ALA A 247 8.25 1.82 -14.50
N GLY A 248 7.44 0.81 -14.86
CA GLY A 248 6.00 0.98 -15.07
C GLY A 248 5.27 1.49 -13.83
N TYR A 249 5.61 0.99 -12.64
CA TYR A 249 5.01 1.46 -11.38
C TYR A 249 5.31 2.93 -11.10
N VAL A 250 6.55 3.35 -11.37
CA VAL A 250 6.99 4.74 -11.19
C VAL A 250 6.32 5.66 -12.21
N ILE A 251 6.28 5.26 -13.49
CA ILE A 251 5.61 6.01 -14.56
C ILE A 251 4.14 6.21 -14.22
N VAL A 252 3.44 5.17 -13.75
CA VAL A 252 2.03 5.26 -13.36
C VAL A 252 1.83 6.19 -12.15
N ALA A 253 2.67 6.07 -11.12
CA ALA A 253 2.57 6.95 -9.95
C ALA A 253 2.80 8.43 -10.31
N LEU A 254 3.86 8.72 -11.07
CA LEU A 254 4.19 10.08 -11.52
C LEU A 254 3.14 10.61 -12.49
N GLY A 255 2.67 9.78 -13.43
CA GLY A 255 1.56 10.12 -14.31
C GLY A 255 0.30 10.48 -13.54
N GLY A 256 0.00 9.75 -12.46
CA GLY A 256 -1.12 10.08 -11.57
C GLY A 256 -0.97 11.45 -10.91
N VAL A 257 0.23 11.79 -10.42
CA VAL A 257 0.54 13.13 -9.88
C VAL A 257 0.36 14.21 -10.95
N VAL A 258 0.90 13.98 -12.15
CA VAL A 258 0.77 14.93 -13.27
C VAL A 258 -0.71 15.15 -13.61
N VAL A 259 -1.49 14.09 -13.82
CA VAL A 259 -2.93 14.18 -14.14
C VAL A 259 -3.68 14.96 -13.06
N LEU A 260 -3.39 14.66 -11.78
CA LEU A 260 -4.03 15.29 -10.64
C LEU A 260 -3.68 16.79 -10.58
N VAL A 261 -2.40 17.15 -10.76
CA VAL A 261 -1.97 18.56 -10.81
C VAL A 261 -2.54 19.29 -12.03
N THR A 262 -2.54 18.66 -13.21
CA THR A 262 -3.08 19.29 -14.43
C THR A 262 -4.58 19.56 -14.33
N SER A 263 -5.32 18.69 -13.62
CA SER A 263 -6.76 18.92 -13.42
C SER A 263 -7.05 20.21 -12.66
N LEU A 264 -6.11 20.73 -11.86
CA LEU A 264 -6.28 21.99 -11.13
C LEU A 264 -6.33 23.21 -12.03
N PHE A 265 -5.75 23.12 -13.23
CA PHE A 265 -5.69 24.22 -14.18
C PHE A 265 -6.89 24.25 -15.12
N ASP A 266 -7.69 23.18 -15.15
CA ASP A 266 -8.90 23.06 -15.98
C ASP A 266 -10.06 22.49 -15.14
N PRO A 267 -10.73 23.33 -14.32
CA PRO A 267 -11.83 22.91 -13.44
C PRO A 267 -13.16 22.63 -14.20
N GLY A 268 -13.10 22.26 -15.48
CA GLY A 268 -14.28 21.97 -16.31
C GLY A 268 -15.04 20.69 -15.93
N LEU A 269 -15.99 20.29 -16.79
CA LEU A 269 -16.85 19.11 -16.59
C LEU A 269 -16.09 17.79 -16.39
N LEU A 270 -14.88 17.69 -16.94
CA LEU A 270 -14.02 16.51 -16.83
C LEU A 270 -13.09 16.53 -15.62
N PHE A 271 -13.08 17.62 -14.85
CA PHE A 271 -12.22 17.81 -13.70
C PHE A 271 -12.26 16.59 -12.78
N LEU A 272 -13.46 16.16 -12.39
CA LEU A 272 -13.63 15.05 -11.46
C LEU A 272 -13.08 13.72 -12.01
N VAL A 273 -13.25 13.49 -13.31
CA VAL A 273 -12.77 12.27 -13.98
C VAL A 273 -11.25 12.24 -13.95
N PHE A 274 -10.59 13.34 -14.32
CA PHE A 274 -9.13 13.45 -14.28
C PHE A 274 -8.60 13.40 -12.85
N TRP A 275 -9.20 14.17 -11.93
CA TRP A 275 -8.90 14.18 -10.51
C TRP A 275 -8.87 12.76 -9.92
N SER A 276 -9.94 12.02 -10.17
CA SER A 276 -10.11 10.65 -9.69
C SER A 276 -9.15 9.67 -10.34
N THR A 277 -8.92 9.82 -11.65
CA THR A 277 -7.97 8.99 -12.40
C THR A 277 -6.54 9.18 -11.86
N GLY A 278 -6.15 10.43 -11.58
CA GLY A 278 -4.86 10.75 -10.98
C GLY A 278 -4.68 10.08 -9.62
N GLY A 279 -5.69 10.15 -8.75
CA GLY A 279 -5.69 9.47 -7.47
C GLY A 279 -5.58 7.94 -7.56
N LEU A 280 -6.35 7.34 -8.48
CA LEU A 280 -6.30 5.90 -8.73
C LEU A 280 -4.90 5.46 -9.20
N TRP A 281 -4.30 6.20 -10.13
CA TRP A 281 -2.96 5.89 -10.63
C TRP A 281 -1.88 6.05 -9.56
N ILE A 282 -1.97 7.07 -8.69
CA ILE A 282 -1.09 7.19 -7.52
C ILE A 282 -1.25 5.94 -6.62
N ALA A 283 -2.48 5.55 -6.30
CA ALA A 283 -2.75 4.40 -5.44
C ALA A 283 -2.18 3.08 -6.03
N LEU A 284 -2.39 2.84 -7.33
CA LEU A 284 -1.87 1.67 -8.04
C LEU A 284 -0.33 1.68 -8.13
N GLY A 285 0.25 2.80 -8.55
CA GLY A 285 1.70 2.95 -8.75
C GLY A 285 2.48 2.85 -7.44
N VAL A 286 2.07 3.62 -6.41
CA VAL A 286 2.70 3.59 -5.08
C VAL A 286 2.51 2.21 -4.43
N GLY A 287 1.30 1.65 -4.50
CA GLY A 287 1.00 0.33 -3.96
C GLY A 287 1.88 -0.76 -4.59
N ALA A 288 1.98 -0.80 -5.91
CA ALA A 288 2.80 -1.78 -6.62
C ALA A 288 4.30 -1.58 -6.36
N LEU A 289 4.79 -0.33 -6.32
CA LEU A 289 6.18 -0.02 -6.03
C LEU A 289 6.58 -0.45 -4.61
N ALA A 290 5.68 -0.25 -3.65
CA ALA A 290 5.97 -0.54 -2.26
C ALA A 290 5.85 -2.04 -1.94
N GLY A 291 5.01 -2.78 -2.66
CA GLY A 291 4.95 -4.25 -2.61
C GLY A 291 6.04 -4.97 -3.41
N ALA A 292 6.80 -4.27 -4.26
CA ALA A 292 7.87 -4.85 -5.06
C ALA A 292 9.12 -5.13 -4.21
N ARG A 293 9.60 -6.39 -4.23
CA ARG A 293 10.91 -6.74 -3.63
C ARG A 293 12.02 -6.05 -4.42
N ARG A 294 13.00 -5.44 -3.74
CA ARG A 294 14.26 -5.03 -4.39
C ARG A 294 14.94 -6.34 -4.81
N ARG A 295 15.02 -6.57 -6.12
CA ARG A 295 15.98 -7.51 -6.68
C ARG A 295 17.35 -6.84 -6.68
#